data_AF-A0A8K2A7Y6-F1
#
_entry.id   AF-A0A8K2A7Y6-F1
#
_cell.length_a   1.000
_cell.length_b   1.000
_cell.length_c   1.000
_cell.angle_alpha   90.00
_cell.angle_beta   90.00
_cell.angle_gamma   90.00
#
_symmetry.space_group_name_H-M   'P 1'
#
loop_
_entity.id
_entity.type
_entity.pdbx_description
1 polymer ?
#
loop_
_entity_poly.entity_id
_entity_poly.type
_entity_poly.pdbx_seq_one_letter_code
_entity_poly.pdbx_strand_id
1 'polypeptide(L)'
;MLVEFDRFEFEDVSGQIRSVRGCSLMAREELRQRLTQLSELLADAKDDETLEQLYDRHNYFRWVCHRCLELCNIRPEWVSVAMLRPLLFHRKIGTEYQPGDLLRLNFPQKPAAEGKSANYSEVLAALWTQIGDLQKALTVAADGRISAEELLNTMEAKALQSPEAREEARKAEYKAKAKAKRQERGVAA
;
A
#
# COMPACT_ATOMS: atom_id res chain seq x y z
N MET A 1 -19.05 3.05 12.47
CA MET A 1 -18.60 2.61 11.14
C MET A 1 -17.43 1.69 11.38
N LEU A 2 -17.59 0.38 11.15
CA LEU A 2 -16.49 -0.57 11.25
C LEU A 2 -15.62 -0.36 10.00
N VAL A 3 -14.34 -0.08 10.19
CA VAL A 3 -13.41 0.04 9.07
C VAL A 3 -13.15 -1.39 8.58
N GLU A 4 -13.68 -1.75 7.41
CA GLU A 4 -13.27 -2.97 6.73
C GLU A 4 -11.91 -2.73 6.11
N PHE A 5 -10.98 -3.63 6.38
CA PHE A 5 -9.62 -3.54 5.90
C PHE A 5 -9.41 -4.55 4.79
N ASP A 6 -8.80 -4.11 3.70
CA ASP A 6 -8.55 -4.95 2.54
C ASP A 6 -7.70 -6.16 2.92
N ARG A 7 -8.19 -7.33 2.50
CA ARG A 7 -7.51 -8.62 2.63
C ARG A 7 -7.47 -9.29 1.28
N PHE A 8 -6.38 -10.01 1.05
CA PHE A 8 -6.21 -10.85 -0.11
C PHE A 8 -6.20 -12.31 0.35
N GLU A 9 -6.99 -13.15 -0.30
CA GLU A 9 -7.05 -14.58 0.00
C GLU A 9 -6.56 -15.38 -1.20
N PHE A 10 -5.79 -16.43 -0.94
CA PHE A 10 -5.33 -17.37 -1.96
C PHE A 10 -5.21 -18.78 -1.39
N GLU A 11 -5.34 -19.79 -2.24
CA GLU A 11 -5.09 -21.18 -1.90
C GLU A 11 -3.59 -21.49 -2.09
N ASP A 12 -2.92 -22.00 -1.06
CA ASP A 12 -1.51 -22.37 -1.13
C ASP A 12 -1.27 -23.70 -1.87
N VAL A 13 -0.01 -24.04 -2.09
CA VAL A 13 0.37 -25.31 -2.77
C VAL A 13 -0.09 -26.59 -2.04
N SER A 14 -0.53 -26.49 -0.79
CA SER A 14 -1.09 -27.60 0.00
C SER A 14 -2.62 -27.64 -0.01
N GLY A 15 -3.27 -26.72 -0.72
CA GLY A 15 -4.72 -26.58 -0.77
C GLY A 15 -5.32 -25.79 0.40
N GLN A 16 -4.50 -25.14 1.23
CA GLN A 16 -4.98 -24.37 2.37
C GLN A 16 -5.22 -22.91 1.96
N ILE A 17 -6.41 -22.38 2.27
CA ILE A 17 -6.72 -20.96 2.08
C ILE A 17 -5.93 -20.11 3.09
N ARG A 18 -5.16 -19.16 2.58
CA ARG A 18 -4.37 -18.17 3.32
C ARG A 18 -5.01 -16.80 3.15
N SER A 19 -5.11 -16.04 4.23
CA SER A 19 -5.57 -14.65 4.24
C SER A 19 -4.41 -13.73 4.58
N VAL A 20 -4.16 -12.76 3.72
CA VAL A 20 -3.02 -11.84 3.77
C VAL A 20 -3.53 -10.42 3.89
N ARG A 21 -2.86 -9.63 4.73
CA ARG A 21 -3.08 -8.19 4.87
C ARG A 21 -1.90 -7.42 4.27
N GLY A 22 -2.09 -6.12 4.04
CA GLY A 22 -0.98 -5.24 3.72
C GLY A 22 0.12 -5.32 4.79
N CYS A 23 1.36 -5.15 4.37
CA CYS A 23 2.52 -5.18 5.26
C CYS A 23 2.60 -3.92 6.15
N SER A 24 3.43 -3.98 7.20
CA SER A 24 3.67 -2.84 8.08
C SER A 24 4.30 -1.67 7.32
N LEU A 25 4.32 -0.48 7.94
CA LEU A 25 4.89 0.71 7.32
C LEU A 25 6.37 0.51 6.94
N MET A 26 7.15 -0.09 7.84
CA MET A 26 8.56 -0.40 7.59
C MET A 26 8.73 -1.46 6.49
N ALA A 27 7.91 -2.53 6.52
CA ALA A 27 7.96 -3.56 5.50
C ALA A 27 7.54 -3.04 4.11
N ARG A 28 6.62 -2.07 4.04
CA ARG A 28 6.17 -1.43 2.80
C ARG A 28 7.28 -0.63 2.14
N GLU A 29 8.13 0.04 2.94
CA GLU A 29 9.29 0.76 2.43
C GLU A 29 10.33 -0.20 1.85
N GLU A 30 10.66 -1.28 2.58
CA GLU A 30 11.56 -2.31 2.05
C GLU A 30 10.98 -2.97 0.80
N LEU A 31 9.67 -3.26 0.79
CA LEU A 31 9.00 -3.87 -0.35
C LEU A 31 9.14 -3.00 -1.61
N ARG A 32 9.03 -1.67 -1.48
CA ARG A 32 9.26 -0.76 -2.62
C ARG A 32 10.67 -0.92 -3.20
N GLN A 33 11.69 -0.99 -2.34
CA GLN A 33 13.08 -1.18 -2.76
C GLN A 33 13.28 -2.52 -3.47
N ARG A 34 12.71 -3.61 -2.92
CA ARG A 34 12.78 -4.95 -3.54
C ARG A 34 12.06 -5.01 -4.88
N LEU A 35 10.92 -4.33 -5.02
CA LEU A 35 10.21 -4.23 -6.30
C LEU A 35 11.02 -3.47 -7.35
N THR A 36 11.74 -2.40 -6.98
CA THR A 36 12.69 -1.73 -7.89
C THR A 36 13.79 -2.69 -8.33
N GLN A 37 14.38 -3.45 -7.41
CA GLN A 37 15.40 -4.46 -7.74
C GLN A 37 14.86 -5.56 -8.66
N LEU A 38 13.62 -6.03 -8.46
CA LEU A 38 12.98 -6.98 -9.39
C LEU A 38 12.80 -6.37 -10.78
N SER A 39 12.40 -5.10 -10.86
CA SER A 39 12.25 -4.41 -12.15
C SER A 39 13.58 -4.29 -12.90
N GLU A 40 14.67 -4.00 -12.20
CA GLU A 40 16.02 -3.94 -12.78
C GLU A 40 16.45 -5.33 -13.28
N LEU A 41 16.28 -6.37 -12.45
CA LEU A 41 16.62 -7.75 -12.83
C LEU A 41 15.81 -8.26 -14.02
N LEU A 42 14.54 -7.85 -14.15
CA LEU A 42 13.71 -8.18 -15.32
C LEU A 42 14.10 -7.38 -16.56
N ALA A 43 14.59 -6.15 -16.42
CA ALA A 43 15.08 -5.36 -17.54
C ALA A 43 16.41 -5.88 -18.10
N ASP A 44 17.24 -6.48 -17.23
CA ASP A 44 18.52 -7.09 -17.61
C ASP A 44 18.37 -8.55 -18.09
N ALA A 45 17.18 -9.15 -17.93
CA ALA A 45 16.91 -10.52 -18.39
C ALA A 45 16.91 -10.60 -19.91
N LYS A 46 17.27 -11.76 -20.46
CA LYS A 46 17.21 -11.99 -21.91
C LYS A 46 15.77 -12.04 -22.37
N ASP A 47 15.48 -11.52 -23.56
CA ASP A 47 14.12 -11.45 -24.12
C ASP A 47 13.41 -12.81 -24.23
N ASP A 48 14.17 -13.91 -24.30
CA ASP A 48 13.66 -15.28 -24.40
C ASP A 48 13.56 -16.02 -23.05
N GLU A 49 14.06 -15.44 -21.95
CA GLU A 49 14.07 -16.07 -20.64
C GLU A 49 12.71 -15.95 -19.95
N THR A 50 12.12 -17.09 -19.57
CA THR A 50 10.84 -17.08 -18.84
C THR A 50 11.06 -16.76 -17.36
N LEU A 51 9.98 -16.34 -16.68
CA LEU A 51 10.01 -16.07 -15.24
C LEU A 51 10.48 -17.30 -14.45
N GLU A 52 10.05 -18.49 -14.85
CA GLU A 52 10.45 -19.76 -14.25
C GLU A 52 11.95 -20.01 -14.41
N GLN A 53 12.49 -19.78 -15.61
CA GLN A 53 13.92 -19.94 -15.87
C GLN A 53 14.75 -18.96 -15.04
N LEU A 54 14.31 -17.69 -14.96
CA LEU A 54 14.97 -16.68 -14.14
C LEU A 54 14.94 -17.04 -12.65
N TYR A 55 13.80 -17.52 -12.17
CA TYR A 55 13.64 -17.97 -10.79
C TYR A 55 14.51 -19.19 -10.46
N ASP A 56 14.63 -20.15 -11.39
CA ASP A 56 15.41 -21.37 -11.20
C ASP A 56 16.91 -21.16 -11.33
N ARG A 57 17.36 -20.21 -12.16
CA ARG A 57 18.78 -19.98 -12.44
C ARG A 57 19.41 -18.83 -11.66
N HIS A 58 18.64 -17.80 -11.34
CA HIS A 58 19.17 -16.58 -10.73
C HIS A 58 18.86 -16.53 -9.23
N ASN A 59 19.79 -17.02 -8.41
CA ASN A 59 19.63 -17.11 -6.94
C ASN A 59 19.24 -15.78 -6.30
N TYR A 60 19.80 -14.67 -6.78
CA TYR A 60 19.45 -13.35 -6.26
C TYR A 60 18.02 -12.95 -6.64
N PHE A 61 17.55 -13.27 -7.85
CA PHE A 61 16.17 -12.98 -8.27
C PHE A 61 15.18 -13.77 -7.40
N ARG A 62 15.46 -15.05 -7.17
CA ARG A 62 14.69 -15.89 -6.24
C ARG A 62 14.64 -15.31 -4.84
N TRP A 63 15.79 -14.89 -4.31
CA TRP A 63 15.88 -14.27 -2.99
C TRP A 63 15.06 -12.98 -2.90
N VAL A 64 15.13 -12.09 -3.89
CA VAL A 64 14.32 -10.85 -3.89
C VAL A 64 12.82 -11.19 -3.96
N CYS A 65 12.42 -12.16 -4.79
CA CYS A 65 11.04 -12.64 -4.83
C CYS A 65 10.56 -13.15 -3.47
N HIS A 66 11.35 -14.01 -2.81
CA HIS A 66 11.05 -14.54 -1.47
C HIS A 66 10.94 -13.43 -0.45
N ARG A 67 11.86 -12.47 -0.48
CA ARG A 67 11.85 -11.34 0.44
C ARG A 67 10.58 -10.50 0.30
N CYS A 68 10.08 -10.28 -0.92
CA CYS A 68 8.80 -9.61 -1.14
C CYS A 68 7.61 -10.37 -0.50
N LEU A 69 7.60 -11.70 -0.60
CA LEU A 69 6.57 -12.54 0.02
C LEU A 69 6.64 -12.47 1.55
N GLU A 70 7.83 -12.60 2.12
CA GLU A 70 8.06 -12.54 3.57
C GLU A 70 7.64 -11.20 4.18
N LEU A 71 7.93 -10.09 3.49
CA LEU A 71 7.48 -8.76 3.91
C LEU A 71 5.96 -8.65 3.98
N CYS A 72 5.24 -9.44 3.18
CA CYS A 72 3.79 -9.56 3.21
C CYS A 72 3.29 -10.71 4.12
N ASN A 73 4.14 -11.27 4.98
CA ASN A 73 3.85 -12.43 5.83
C ASN A 73 3.41 -13.69 5.07
N ILE A 74 3.87 -13.85 3.82
CA ILE A 74 3.67 -15.05 3.02
C ILE A 74 4.95 -15.87 3.07
N ARG A 75 4.84 -17.14 3.46
CA ARG A 75 5.98 -18.06 3.43
C ARG A 75 6.26 -18.48 1.99
N PRO A 76 7.51 -18.42 1.51
CA PRO A 76 7.84 -18.84 0.15
C PRO A 76 7.37 -20.25 -0.20
N GLU A 77 7.35 -21.17 0.76
CA GLU A 77 6.94 -22.56 0.55
C GLU A 77 5.43 -22.71 0.27
N TRP A 78 4.63 -21.67 0.55
CA TRP A 78 3.20 -21.65 0.22
C TRP A 78 2.91 -21.31 -1.23
N VAL A 79 3.91 -20.81 -1.97
CA VAL A 79 3.73 -20.18 -3.28
C VAL A 79 4.57 -20.91 -4.32
N SER A 80 3.91 -21.46 -5.34
CA SER A 80 4.61 -21.97 -6.52
C SER A 80 5.06 -20.82 -7.43
N VAL A 81 6.03 -21.07 -8.33
CA VAL A 81 6.48 -20.06 -9.29
C VAL A 81 5.33 -19.53 -10.16
N ALA A 82 4.39 -20.41 -10.55
CA ALA A 82 3.20 -20.03 -11.30
C ALA A 82 2.30 -19.05 -10.54
N MET A 83 2.22 -19.18 -9.20
CA MET A 83 1.47 -18.26 -8.33
C MET A 83 2.23 -16.96 -8.06
N LEU A 84 3.55 -16.97 -8.18
CA LEU A 84 4.39 -15.80 -7.94
C LEU A 84 4.09 -14.68 -8.95
N ARG A 85 3.78 -15.05 -10.19
CA ARG A 85 3.38 -14.12 -11.26
C ARG A 85 2.18 -13.24 -10.90
N PRO A 86 0.99 -13.78 -10.59
CA PRO A 86 -0.16 -12.98 -10.21
C PRO A 86 0.02 -12.22 -8.89
N LEU A 87 0.91 -12.67 -8.00
CA LEU A 87 1.14 -12.00 -6.70
C LEU A 87 2.03 -10.75 -6.81
N LEU A 88 3.16 -10.85 -7.51
CA LEU A 88 4.20 -9.81 -7.49
C LEU A 88 4.31 -9.00 -8.78
N PHE A 89 3.84 -9.51 -9.91
CA PHE A 89 4.10 -8.90 -11.21
C PHE A 89 2.83 -8.40 -11.88
N HIS A 90 3.01 -7.41 -12.76
CA HIS A 90 1.91 -6.93 -13.58
C HIS A 90 1.47 -8.02 -14.56
N ARG A 91 0.16 -8.17 -14.71
CA ARG A 91 -0.44 -9.12 -15.65
C ARG A 91 -1.37 -8.39 -16.60
N LYS A 92 -1.34 -8.80 -17.85
CA LYS A 92 -2.28 -8.32 -18.86
C LYS A 92 -3.57 -9.13 -18.74
N ILE A 93 -4.69 -8.45 -18.45
CA ILE A 93 -6.03 -9.05 -18.43
C ILE A 93 -6.85 -8.34 -19.51
N GLY A 94 -7.10 -9.04 -20.62
CA GLY A 94 -7.71 -8.42 -21.80
C GLY A 94 -6.82 -7.31 -22.37
N THR A 95 -7.30 -6.08 -22.32
CA THR A 95 -6.59 -4.88 -22.82
C THR A 95 -5.84 -4.12 -21.73
N GLU A 96 -6.04 -4.45 -20.46
CA GLU A 96 -5.50 -3.68 -19.33
C GLU A 96 -4.34 -4.41 -18.66
N TYR A 97 -3.41 -3.63 -18.10
CA TYR A 97 -2.37 -4.13 -17.21
C TYR A 97 -2.80 -3.92 -15.77
N GLN A 98 -2.93 -5.02 -15.03
CA GLN A 98 -3.24 -4.99 -13.60
C GLN A 98 -1.98 -5.29 -12.79
N PRO A 99 -1.73 -4.53 -11.71
CA PRO A 99 -0.66 -4.85 -10.77
C PRO A 99 -0.91 -6.21 -10.10
N GLY A 100 0.17 -6.85 -9.66
CA GLY A 100 0.08 -8.06 -8.86
C GLY A 100 -0.72 -7.82 -7.58
N ASP A 101 -1.32 -8.88 -7.04
CA ASP A 101 -2.25 -8.76 -5.92
C ASP A 101 -1.60 -8.14 -4.68
N LEU A 102 -0.32 -8.43 -4.42
CA LEU A 102 0.42 -7.82 -3.30
C LEU A 102 0.78 -6.36 -3.57
N LEU A 103 0.98 -5.97 -4.84
CA LEU A 103 1.22 -4.57 -5.20
C LEU A 103 -0.05 -3.76 -4.99
N ARG A 104 -1.20 -4.29 -5.41
CA ARG A 104 -2.50 -3.63 -5.20
C ARG A 104 -2.80 -3.45 -3.71
N LEU A 105 -2.56 -4.50 -2.90
CA LEU A 105 -2.81 -4.48 -1.46
C LEU A 105 -1.92 -3.47 -0.72
N ASN A 106 -0.66 -3.34 -1.13
CA ASN A 106 0.32 -2.50 -0.46
C ASN A 106 0.49 -1.11 -1.09
N PHE A 107 0.06 -0.90 -2.32
CA PHE A 107 0.18 0.36 -3.04
C PHE A 107 -1.12 0.66 -3.79
N PRO A 108 -2.23 0.86 -3.04
CA PRO A 108 -3.51 1.17 -3.67
C PRO A 108 -3.38 2.44 -4.50
N GLN A 109 -3.86 2.39 -5.74
CA GLN A 109 -3.96 3.55 -6.61
C GLN A 109 -5.13 4.42 -6.14
N LYS A 110 -4.96 5.12 -5.00
CA LYS A 110 -5.88 6.19 -4.64
C LYS A 110 -5.79 7.28 -5.72
N PRO A 111 -6.92 7.84 -6.20
CA PRO A 111 -6.86 9.02 -7.04
C PRO A 111 -6.08 10.09 -6.29
N ALA A 112 -5.05 10.65 -6.93
CA ALA A 112 -4.21 11.67 -6.33
C ALA A 112 -5.09 12.87 -5.93
N ALA A 113 -5.53 12.89 -4.67
CA ALA A 113 -6.19 14.05 -4.08
C ALA A 113 -5.11 15.11 -3.83
N GLU A 114 -4.58 15.73 -4.88
CA GLU A 114 -3.66 16.89 -4.96
C GLU A 114 -2.52 17.00 -3.91
N GLY A 115 -2.22 15.94 -3.16
CA GLY A 115 -1.28 15.90 -2.08
C GLY A 115 -0.20 14.85 -2.35
N LYS A 116 1.05 15.19 -2.05
CA LYS A 116 2.13 14.21 -2.00
C LYS A 116 1.72 13.09 -1.04
N SER A 117 1.82 11.83 -1.48
CA SER A 117 1.71 10.71 -0.56
C SER A 117 2.80 10.82 0.50
N ALA A 118 2.42 10.72 1.77
CA ALA A 118 3.37 10.86 2.86
C ALA A 118 4.45 9.78 2.76
N ASN A 119 5.72 10.18 2.75
CA ASN A 119 6.83 9.22 2.74
C ASN A 119 7.05 8.60 4.14
N TYR A 120 7.80 7.50 4.21
CA TYR A 120 8.05 6.79 5.48
C TYR A 120 8.51 7.71 6.62
N SER A 121 9.43 8.63 6.32
CA SER A 121 9.99 9.57 7.28
C SER A 121 8.94 10.55 7.82
N GLU A 122 8.05 11.05 6.98
CA GLU A 122 6.95 11.94 7.37
C GLU A 122 5.95 11.23 8.29
N VAL A 123 5.61 9.99 7.96
CA VAL A 123 4.69 9.18 8.80
C VAL A 123 5.34 8.84 10.14
N LEU A 124 6.61 8.45 10.14
CA LEU A 124 7.35 8.15 11.38
C LEU A 124 7.50 9.40 12.27
N ALA A 125 7.79 10.56 11.68
CA ALA A 125 7.87 11.83 12.41
C ALA A 125 6.52 12.20 13.03
N ALA A 126 5.41 11.98 12.31
CA ALA A 126 4.07 12.20 12.84
C ALA A 126 3.71 11.22 13.98
N LEU A 127 4.08 9.94 13.86
CA LEU A 127 3.94 8.96 14.94
C LEU A 127 4.74 9.37 16.18
N TRP A 128 5.99 9.78 15.99
CA TRP A 128 6.86 10.21 17.08
C TRP A 128 6.29 11.46 17.79
N THR A 129 5.82 12.45 17.02
CA THR A 129 5.19 13.66 17.58
C THR A 129 3.98 13.33 18.44
N GLN A 130 3.19 12.33 18.07
CA GLN A 130 1.98 11.92 18.81
C GLN A 130 2.29 11.07 20.04
N ILE A 131 3.28 10.18 19.95
CA ILE A 131 3.61 9.23 21.03
C ILE A 131 4.57 9.85 22.05
N GLY A 132 5.39 10.81 21.64
CA GLY A 132 6.45 11.42 22.46
C GLY A 132 7.66 10.52 22.71
N ASP A 133 7.71 9.34 22.06
CA ASP A 133 8.75 8.33 22.24
C ASP A 133 9.07 7.68 20.89
N LEU A 134 10.30 7.88 20.43
CA LEU A 134 10.76 7.40 19.12
C LEU A 134 10.82 5.88 19.04
N GLN A 135 11.22 5.21 20.12
CA GLN A 135 11.35 3.75 20.14
C GLN A 135 9.97 3.09 20.03
N LYS A 136 8.96 3.66 20.71
CA LYS A 136 7.57 3.21 20.56
C LYS A 136 7.02 3.52 19.17
N ALA A 137 7.32 4.69 18.60
CA ALA A 137 6.90 5.03 17.23
C ALA A 137 7.48 4.05 16.20
N LEU A 138 8.77 3.71 16.32
CA LEU A 138 9.42 2.68 15.50
C LEU A 138 8.78 1.31 15.68
N THR A 139 8.45 0.94 16.92
CA THR A 139 7.77 -0.34 17.21
C THR A 139 6.42 -0.41 16.51
N VAL A 140 5.63 0.67 16.55
CA VAL A 140 4.33 0.75 15.84
C VAL A 140 4.51 0.72 14.32
N ALA A 141 5.51 1.43 13.78
CA ALA A 141 5.79 1.43 12.34
C ALA A 141 6.25 0.06 11.82
N ALA A 142 6.92 -0.73 12.67
CA ALA A 142 7.40 -2.07 12.36
C ALA A 142 6.35 -3.16 12.63
N ASP A 143 5.34 -2.90 13.47
CA ASP A 143 4.35 -3.90 13.87
C ASP A 143 3.55 -4.43 12.66
N GLY A 144 3.73 -5.72 12.36
CA GLY A 144 3.01 -6.41 11.29
C GLY A 144 1.52 -6.62 11.54
N ARG A 145 0.99 -6.26 12.72
CA ARG A 145 -0.43 -6.37 13.05
C ARG A 145 -1.28 -5.27 12.43
N ILE A 146 -0.68 -4.11 12.13
CA ILE A 146 -1.34 -2.96 11.53
C ILE A 146 -0.68 -2.72 10.19
N SER A 147 -1.46 -2.77 9.11
CA SER A 147 -0.88 -2.48 7.79
C SER A 147 -0.53 -1.00 7.66
N ALA A 148 0.41 -0.68 6.77
CA ALA A 148 0.77 0.71 6.49
C ALA A 148 -0.46 1.56 6.07
N GLU A 149 -1.37 0.96 5.30
CA GLU A 149 -2.58 1.64 4.84
C GLU A 149 -3.57 1.90 5.99
N GLU A 150 -3.72 0.92 6.89
CA GLU A 150 -4.53 1.06 8.11
C GLU A 150 -4.00 2.18 9.01
N LEU A 151 -2.68 2.23 9.16
CA LEU A 151 -2.01 3.25 9.97
C LEU A 151 -2.20 4.65 9.37
N LEU A 152 -1.98 4.79 8.06
CA LEU A 152 -2.18 6.04 7.33
C LEU A 152 -3.63 6.54 7.42
N ASN A 153 -4.61 5.68 7.12
CA ASN A 153 -6.03 6.03 7.20
C ASN A 153 -6.42 6.47 8.63
N THR A 154 -5.87 5.81 9.65
CA THR A 154 -6.11 6.18 11.06
C THR A 154 -5.50 7.54 11.40
N MET A 155 -4.30 7.84 10.88
CA MET A 155 -3.64 9.12 11.08
C MET A 155 -4.37 10.26 10.36
N GLU A 156 -4.79 10.05 9.11
CA GLU A 156 -5.60 11.01 8.34
C GLU A 156 -6.93 11.30 9.04
N ALA A 157 -7.63 10.26 9.50
CA ALA A 157 -8.87 10.41 10.25
C ALA A 157 -8.68 11.22 11.54
N LYS A 158 -7.55 11.03 12.24
CA LYS A 158 -7.21 11.83 13.44
C LYS A 158 -6.84 13.27 13.10
N ALA A 159 -6.11 13.51 12.02
CA ALA A 159 -5.76 14.85 11.56
C ALA A 159 -7.02 15.68 11.24
N LEU A 160 -8.00 15.08 10.57
CA LEU A 160 -9.32 15.68 10.30
C LEU A 160 -10.13 15.97 11.58
N GLN A 161 -9.82 15.29 12.69
CA GLN A 161 -10.46 15.52 13.98
C GLN A 161 -9.72 16.53 14.86
N SER A 162 -8.57 17.06 14.42
CA SER A 162 -7.85 18.09 15.17
C SER A 162 -8.70 19.37 15.31
N PRO A 163 -8.58 20.12 16.43
CA PRO A 163 -9.36 21.35 16.64
C PRO A 163 -9.20 22.37 15.51
N GLU A 164 -7.97 22.51 15.00
CA GLU A 164 -7.62 23.43 13.92
C GLU A 164 -8.22 22.97 12.58
N ALA A 165 -8.11 21.69 12.21
CA ALA A 165 -8.72 21.18 10.99
C ALA A 165 -10.26 21.20 11.04
N ARG A 166 -10.86 21.00 12.23
CA ARG A 166 -12.31 21.18 12.44
C ARG A 166 -12.73 22.63 12.24
N GLU A 167 -11.91 23.59 12.67
CA GLU A 167 -12.18 25.01 12.49
C GLU A 167 -12.06 25.43 11.02
N GLU A 168 -11.06 24.94 10.30
CA GLU A 168 -10.90 25.16 8.86
C GLU A 168 -12.01 24.49 8.03
N ALA A 169 -12.38 23.25 8.35
CA ALA A 169 -13.49 22.56 7.70
C ALA A 169 -14.82 23.30 7.90
N ARG A 170 -15.09 23.81 9.12
CA ARG A 170 -16.26 24.68 9.36
C ARG A 170 -16.19 25.94 8.51
N LYS A 171 -15.05 26.63 8.46
CA LYS A 171 -14.87 27.85 7.64
C LYS A 171 -15.11 27.58 6.15
N ALA A 172 -14.64 26.45 5.64
CA ALA A 172 -14.85 26.02 4.25
C ALA A 172 -16.33 25.71 3.97
N GLU A 173 -17.01 24.98 4.87
CA GLU A 173 -18.43 24.66 4.76
C GLU A 173 -19.31 25.92 4.79
N TYR A 174 -19.00 26.89 5.65
CA TYR A 174 -19.67 28.20 5.69
C TYR A 174 -19.51 28.96 4.37
N LYS A 175 -18.30 28.96 3.78
CA LYS A 175 -18.05 29.60 2.48
C LYS A 175 -18.80 28.90 1.34
N ALA A 176 -18.84 27.57 1.34
CA ALA A 176 -19.56 26.78 0.34
C ALA A 176 -21.08 27.04 0.40
N LYS A 177 -21.68 27.03 1.60
CA LYS A 177 -23.10 27.36 1.80
C LYS A 177 -23.43 28.80 1.40
N ALA A 178 -22.55 29.75 1.69
CA ALA A 178 -22.73 31.15 1.28
C ALA A 178 -22.67 31.32 -0.25
N LYS A 179 -21.80 30.56 -0.93
CA LYS A 179 -21.68 30.57 -2.40
C LYS A 179 -22.89 29.91 -3.07
N ALA A 180 -23.35 28.77 -2.56
CA ALA A 180 -24.56 28.10 -3.04
C ALA A 180 -25.81 28.99 -2.89
N LYS A 181 -25.99 29.64 -1.74
CA LYS A 181 -27.11 30.56 -1.49
C LYS A 181 -27.08 31.82 -2.36
N ARG A 182 -25.89 32.26 -2.79
CA ARG A 182 -25.73 33.36 -3.78
C ARG A 182 -26.09 32.90 -5.19
N GLN A 183 -25.74 31.68 -5.56
CA GLN A 183 -26.12 31.12 -6.87
C GLN A 183 -27.63 30.87 -6.95
N GLU A 184 -28.26 30.33 -5.90
CA GLU A 184 -29.73 30.17 -5.84
C GLU A 184 -30.47 31.51 -5.94
N ARG A 185 -29.94 32.57 -5.34
CA ARG A 185 -30.52 33.93 -5.45
C ARG A 185 -30.28 34.61 -6.79
N GLY A 186 -29.21 34.26 -7.51
CA GLY A 186 -28.91 34.81 -8.83
C GLY A 186 -29.68 34.15 -9.98
N VAL A 187 -30.28 32.97 -9.74
CA VAL A 187 -31.12 32.24 -10.72
C VAL A 187 -32.61 32.56 -10.55
N ALA A 188 -32.99 33.20 -9.44
CA ALA A 188 -34.36 33.60 -9.13
C ALA A 188 -34.72 35.06 -9.52
N ALA A 189 -33.87 35.73 -10.30
CA ALA A 189 -34.07 37.07 -10.86
C ALA A 189 -34.02 37.01 -12.39
#